data_AF-A0AAN7SPX7-F1
#
_entry.id   AF-A0AAN7SPX7-F1
#
_cell.length_a   1.000
_cell.length_b   1.000
_cell.length_c   1.000
_cell.angle_alpha   90.00
_cell.angle_beta   90.00
_cell.angle_gamma   90.00
#
_symmetry.space_group_name_H-M   'P 1'
#
loop_
_entity.id
_entity.type
_entity.pdbx_description
1 polymer ?
#
loop_
_entity_poly.entity_id
_entity_poly.type
_entity_poly.pdbx_seq_one_letter_code
_entity_poly.pdbx_strand_id
1 'polypeptide(L)'
;MYSTSITIFILFNLQLFVFAYQISLRNNFEEIVQVPCENDYHCSEFGFEAKCLENICQCSNKQNCGNTNIKTYVSKIGKYCNLSSKCYVDYSHCNRGKCECMNGTVASNDKRRCLKTNAELGLPCQESSQCLRMNASCIDGNCTCPLKMHSSNGICYKSVAIEQVCHRNEECAHIDFTECSNKKCTCNTDYVYNKKRLRCLLKAHNISSRCFENIQCSSTLGFGSECHQGVCKCKEVYNYKTSINKCVLDILLGNECENHNDCHQIGSDEDRLECLLGICKCKQPYIEHYGYCVKNSGWTWTSFTLPDVLPYMFTYAFFYVIR
;
A
#
# COMPACT_ATOMS: atom_id res chain seq x y z
N MET A 1 22.06 7.11 -84.72
CA MET A 1 22.99 7.47 -83.62
C MET A 1 22.37 7.27 -82.23
N TYR A 2 21.66 6.16 -81.97
CA TYR A 2 21.01 5.92 -80.66
C TYR A 2 21.43 4.62 -79.95
N SER A 3 22.21 3.75 -80.62
CA SER A 3 22.57 2.41 -80.09
C SER A 3 23.78 2.42 -79.14
N THR A 4 24.75 3.32 -79.37
CA THR A 4 25.98 3.42 -78.55
C THR A 4 25.73 4.07 -77.19
N SER A 5 24.73 4.93 -77.06
CA SER A 5 24.45 5.65 -75.80
C SER A 5 23.75 4.76 -74.77
N ILE A 6 22.85 3.86 -75.22
CA ILE A 6 22.12 2.92 -74.34
C ILE A 6 23.07 1.84 -73.80
N THR A 7 23.99 1.34 -74.61
CA THR A 7 24.98 0.33 -74.20
C THR A 7 25.98 0.89 -73.18
N ILE A 8 26.42 2.14 -73.34
CA ILE A 8 27.27 2.81 -72.35
C ILE A 8 26.51 3.03 -71.03
N PHE A 9 25.23 3.41 -71.08
CA PHE A 9 24.42 3.60 -69.88
C PHE A 9 24.20 2.29 -69.11
N ILE A 10 23.95 1.18 -69.82
CA ILE A 10 23.79 -0.15 -69.20
C ILE A 10 25.11 -0.63 -68.58
N LEU A 11 26.24 -0.45 -69.26
CA LEU A 11 27.56 -0.83 -68.75
C LEU A 11 27.96 -0.03 -67.50
N PHE A 12 27.66 1.27 -67.46
CA PHE A 12 27.94 2.12 -66.30
C PHE A 12 27.09 1.74 -65.08
N ASN A 13 25.81 1.38 -65.30
CA ASN A 13 24.93 0.91 -64.24
C ASN A 13 25.31 -0.49 -63.72
N LEU A 14 25.80 -1.39 -64.59
CA LEU A 14 26.36 -2.68 -64.18
C LEU A 14 27.64 -2.52 -63.35
N GLN A 15 28.53 -1.61 -63.72
CA GLN A 15 29.74 -1.32 -62.94
C GLN A 15 29.41 -0.72 -61.56
N LEU A 16 28.42 0.16 -61.46
CA LEU A 16 27.94 0.69 -60.18
C LEU A 16 27.29 -0.39 -59.31
N PHE A 17 26.56 -1.33 -59.90
CA PHE A 17 25.99 -2.47 -59.17
C PHE A 17 27.08 -3.43 -58.67
N VAL A 18 28.11 -3.71 -59.48
CA VAL A 18 29.26 -4.52 -59.07
C VAL A 18 30.06 -3.81 -57.97
N PHE A 19 30.28 -2.50 -58.07
CA PHE A 19 30.91 -1.71 -57.00
C PHE A 19 30.06 -1.68 -55.72
N ALA A 20 28.75 -1.51 -55.82
CA ALA A 20 27.85 -1.55 -54.67
C ALA A 20 27.79 -2.95 -54.03
N TYR A 21 27.86 -4.02 -54.83
CA TYR A 21 27.95 -5.40 -54.35
C TYR A 21 29.31 -5.69 -53.69
N GLN A 22 30.40 -5.17 -54.25
CA GLN A 22 31.75 -5.22 -53.66
C GLN A 22 31.84 -4.43 -52.35
N ILE A 23 31.18 -3.26 -52.26
CA ILE A 23 31.10 -2.45 -51.02
C ILE A 23 30.21 -3.15 -49.97
N SER A 24 29.10 -3.78 -50.40
CA SER A 24 28.24 -4.60 -49.53
C SER A 24 28.97 -5.81 -48.94
N LEU A 25 29.85 -6.45 -49.72
CA LEU A 25 30.72 -7.54 -49.26
C LEU A 25 31.96 -7.08 -48.47
N ARG A 26 32.26 -5.76 -48.43
CA ARG A 26 33.45 -5.19 -47.75
C ARG A 26 33.12 -4.46 -46.45
N ASN A 27 31.88 -4.51 -45.98
CA ASN A 27 31.57 -4.12 -44.59
C ASN A 27 31.67 -5.33 -43.66
N ASN A 28 32.84 -5.97 -43.63
CA ASN A 28 33.29 -6.67 -42.43
C ASN A 28 33.72 -5.60 -41.44
N PHE A 29 32.76 -5.08 -40.68
CA PHE A 29 33.04 -4.35 -39.47
C PHE A 29 33.65 -5.36 -38.50
N GLU A 30 34.98 -5.43 -38.41
CA GLU A 30 35.65 -6.11 -37.30
C GLU A 30 35.31 -5.35 -36.02
N GLU A 31 34.19 -5.75 -35.41
CA GLU A 31 33.74 -5.25 -34.12
C GLU A 31 34.81 -5.64 -33.08
N ILE A 32 35.50 -4.64 -32.53
CA ILE A 32 36.54 -4.83 -31.52
C ILE A 32 35.90 -5.47 -30.28
N VAL A 33 36.17 -6.76 -30.07
CA VAL A 33 35.65 -7.52 -28.94
C VAL A 33 36.38 -7.12 -27.67
N GLN A 34 35.63 -6.63 -26.69
CA GLN A 34 36.13 -6.33 -25.35
C GLN A 34 35.88 -7.53 -24.45
N VAL A 35 36.95 -8.22 -24.03
CA VAL A 35 36.90 -9.36 -23.11
C VAL A 35 36.94 -8.84 -21.68
N PRO A 36 35.91 -9.06 -20.84
CA PRO A 36 35.96 -8.64 -19.45
C PRO A 36 36.93 -9.48 -18.62
N CYS A 37 37.53 -8.89 -17.58
CA CYS A 37 38.49 -9.56 -16.70
C CYS A 37 38.43 -8.96 -15.28
N GLU A 38 38.90 -9.72 -14.29
CA GLU A 38 39.06 -9.24 -12.90
C GLU A 38 40.54 -9.08 -12.53
N ASN A 39 41.42 -9.85 -13.17
CA ASN A 39 42.86 -9.81 -13.00
C ASN A 39 43.57 -10.29 -14.29
N ASP A 40 44.88 -10.14 -14.34
CA ASP A 40 45.70 -10.47 -15.53
C ASP A 40 45.67 -11.96 -15.89
N TYR A 41 45.38 -12.86 -14.95
CA TYR A 41 45.28 -14.30 -15.22
C TYR A 41 44.13 -14.63 -16.17
N HIS A 42 43.03 -13.86 -16.14
CA HIS A 42 41.91 -14.04 -17.08
C HIS A 42 42.28 -13.66 -18.52
N CYS A 43 43.41 -12.98 -18.72
CA CYS A 43 43.86 -12.52 -20.03
C CYS A 43 44.97 -13.37 -20.65
N SER A 44 45.51 -14.37 -19.93
CA SER A 44 46.70 -15.12 -20.36
C SER A 44 46.52 -15.89 -21.66
N GLU A 45 45.28 -16.24 -22.02
CA GLU A 45 44.96 -16.93 -23.28
C GLU A 45 45.06 -16.04 -24.53
N PHE A 46 45.12 -14.71 -24.37
CA PHE A 46 45.21 -13.75 -25.48
C PHE A 46 46.65 -13.38 -25.86
N GLY A 47 47.63 -13.93 -25.14
CA GLY A 47 49.04 -13.64 -25.29
C GLY A 47 49.67 -13.20 -23.97
N PHE A 48 50.97 -13.41 -23.84
CA PHE A 48 51.73 -13.14 -22.61
C PHE A 48 51.80 -11.63 -22.24
N GLU A 49 51.37 -10.73 -23.13
CA GLU A 49 51.30 -9.28 -22.89
C GLU A 49 49.87 -8.74 -22.69
N ALA A 50 48.86 -9.62 -22.66
CA ALA A 50 47.49 -9.21 -22.39
C ALA A 50 47.29 -8.97 -20.87
N LYS A 51 46.85 -7.77 -20.50
CA LYS A 51 46.61 -7.37 -19.11
C LYS A 51 45.18 -6.92 -18.89
N CYS A 52 44.70 -7.08 -17.67
CA CYS A 52 43.39 -6.60 -17.27
C CYS A 52 43.45 -5.11 -16.93
N LEU A 53 42.91 -4.29 -17.82
CA LEU A 53 42.87 -2.84 -17.67
C LEU A 53 41.41 -2.38 -17.74
N GLU A 54 40.95 -1.72 -16.67
CA GLU A 54 39.56 -1.22 -16.57
C GLU A 54 38.51 -2.33 -16.74
N ASN A 55 38.78 -3.50 -16.17
CA ASN A 55 37.98 -4.72 -16.30
C ASN A 55 37.87 -5.25 -17.75
N ILE A 56 38.79 -4.88 -18.64
CA ILE A 56 38.85 -5.36 -20.01
C ILE A 56 40.28 -5.84 -20.32
N CYS A 57 40.43 -7.01 -20.94
CA CYS A 57 41.73 -7.47 -21.42
C CYS A 57 42.20 -6.55 -22.56
N GLN A 58 43.33 -5.89 -22.33
CA GLN A 58 43.99 -5.01 -23.28
C GLN A 58 45.39 -5.55 -23.60
N CYS A 59 45.79 -5.43 -24.86
CA CYS A 59 47.12 -5.80 -25.33
C CYS A 59 47.96 -4.55 -25.59
N SER A 60 49.14 -4.49 -24.97
CA SER A 60 50.09 -3.39 -25.18
C SER A 60 50.71 -3.42 -26.59
N ASN A 61 50.88 -4.61 -27.17
CA ASN A 61 51.37 -4.81 -28.53
C ASN A 61 50.49 -5.83 -29.29
N LYS A 62 49.83 -5.38 -30.36
CA LYS A 62 48.92 -6.21 -31.17
C LYS A 62 49.61 -7.39 -31.87
N GLN A 63 50.94 -7.35 -32.05
CA GLN A 63 51.71 -8.43 -32.69
C GLN A 63 52.09 -9.56 -31.73
N ASN A 64 52.23 -9.28 -30.42
CA ASN A 64 52.62 -10.26 -29.40
C ASN A 64 51.42 -10.99 -28.78
N CYS A 65 50.21 -10.51 -29.06
CA CYS A 65 48.95 -11.19 -28.77
C CYS A 65 48.56 -12.06 -29.97
N GLY A 66 49.04 -13.31 -29.98
CA GLY A 66 48.88 -14.23 -31.11
C GLY A 66 47.48 -14.84 -31.19
N ASN A 67 46.63 -14.34 -32.08
CA ASN A 67 46.27 -15.01 -33.35
C ASN A 67 45.40 -14.07 -34.20
N THR A 68 45.73 -13.87 -35.47
CA THR A 68 44.97 -13.10 -36.47
C THR A 68 43.63 -13.74 -36.88
N ASN A 69 43.14 -14.69 -36.08
CA ASN A 69 41.73 -15.00 -36.00
C ASN A 69 41.23 -14.41 -34.68
N ILE A 70 41.01 -13.09 -34.63
CA ILE A 70 40.13 -12.53 -33.62
C ILE A 70 38.75 -13.09 -33.97
N LYS A 71 38.48 -14.33 -33.54
CA LYS A 71 37.15 -14.89 -33.49
C LYS A 71 36.41 -13.90 -32.64
N THR A 72 35.51 -13.17 -33.28
CA THR A 72 34.68 -12.14 -32.68
C THR A 72 33.80 -12.87 -31.67
N TYR A 73 34.28 -13.04 -30.43
CA TYR A 73 33.56 -13.71 -29.36
C TYR A 73 32.53 -12.71 -28.83
N VAL A 74 31.29 -12.82 -29.30
CA VAL A 74 30.23 -11.97 -28.78
C VAL A 74 29.69 -12.55 -27.48
N SER A 75 30.45 -12.32 -26.40
CA SER A 75 30.21 -12.80 -25.04
C SER A 75 29.20 -11.93 -24.30
N LYS A 76 28.04 -11.71 -24.91
CA LYS A 76 26.96 -10.93 -24.32
C LYS A 76 25.69 -11.76 -24.32
N ILE A 77 25.00 -11.82 -23.19
CA ILE A 77 23.75 -12.57 -23.06
C ILE A 77 22.73 -12.06 -24.10
N GLY A 78 22.07 -13.00 -24.77
CA GLY A 78 21.11 -12.76 -25.86
C GLY A 78 21.70 -12.78 -27.27
N LYS A 79 23.02 -12.94 -27.44
CA LYS A 79 23.67 -13.08 -28.76
C LYS A 79 23.49 -14.49 -29.32
N TYR A 80 23.54 -14.60 -30.64
CA TYR A 80 23.33 -15.86 -31.34
C TYR A 80 24.44 -16.88 -31.03
N CYS A 81 24.05 -18.14 -30.90
CA CYS A 81 24.94 -19.26 -30.70
C CYS A 81 24.38 -20.52 -31.37
N ASN A 82 25.27 -21.44 -31.71
CA ASN A 82 24.88 -22.78 -32.17
C ASN A 82 25.23 -23.89 -31.17
N LEU A 83 26.17 -23.60 -30.26
CA LEU A 83 26.67 -24.52 -29.25
C LEU A 83 26.93 -23.72 -27.98
N SER A 84 26.72 -24.34 -26.81
CA SER A 84 26.99 -23.71 -25.51
C SER A 84 28.45 -23.29 -25.35
N SER A 85 29.39 -24.02 -25.96
CA SER A 85 30.82 -23.67 -25.98
C SER A 85 31.15 -22.39 -26.76
N LYS A 86 30.17 -21.78 -27.42
CA LYS A 86 30.30 -20.46 -28.07
C LYS A 86 29.81 -19.31 -27.18
N CYS A 87 29.25 -19.62 -26.02
CA CYS A 87 28.84 -18.63 -25.03
C CYS A 87 29.96 -18.47 -24.00
N TYR A 88 30.85 -17.51 -24.24
CA TYR A 88 32.04 -17.25 -23.42
C TYR A 88 31.73 -16.32 -22.23
N VAL A 89 30.53 -16.43 -21.66
CA VAL A 89 30.16 -15.80 -20.39
C VAL A 89 30.05 -16.91 -19.36
N ASP A 90 30.68 -16.73 -18.20
CA ASP A 90 30.60 -17.73 -17.14
C ASP A 90 29.15 -18.01 -16.74
N TYR A 91 28.87 -19.28 -16.47
CA TYR A 91 27.52 -19.77 -16.18
C TYR A 91 26.50 -19.43 -17.28
N SER A 92 26.91 -19.43 -18.56
CA SER A 92 26.00 -19.31 -19.70
C SER A 92 25.98 -20.55 -20.58
N HIS A 93 24.89 -20.74 -21.30
CA HIS A 93 24.70 -21.85 -22.23
C HIS A 93 23.91 -21.39 -23.46
N CYS A 94 23.97 -22.17 -24.53
CA CYS A 94 23.20 -21.88 -25.73
C CYS A 94 21.79 -22.47 -25.59
N ASN A 95 20.78 -21.60 -25.53
CA ASN A 95 19.38 -21.99 -25.49
C ASN A 95 18.63 -21.37 -26.68
N ARG A 96 17.97 -22.20 -27.48
CA ARG A 96 17.19 -21.78 -28.67
C ARG A 96 17.96 -20.82 -29.59
N GLY A 97 19.25 -21.10 -29.79
CA GLY A 97 20.12 -20.31 -30.65
C GLY A 97 20.61 -19.00 -30.05
N LYS A 98 20.42 -18.75 -28.74
CA LYS A 98 20.91 -17.56 -28.04
C LYS A 98 21.64 -17.92 -26.75
N CYS A 99 22.68 -17.18 -26.39
CA CYS A 99 23.36 -17.35 -25.11
C CYS A 99 22.47 -16.86 -23.98
N GLU A 100 22.23 -17.70 -22.99
CA GLU A 100 21.41 -17.44 -21.81
C GLU A 100 22.14 -17.89 -20.54
N CYS A 101 21.87 -17.21 -19.44
CA CYS A 101 22.40 -17.60 -18.13
C CYS A 101 21.81 -18.95 -17.70
N MET A 102 22.63 -19.77 -17.03
CA MET A 102 22.21 -21.05 -16.46
C MET A 102 21.22 -20.82 -15.30
N ASN A 103 20.47 -21.87 -14.95
CA ASN A 103 19.52 -21.82 -13.84
C ASN A 103 20.17 -21.33 -12.54
N GLY A 104 19.47 -20.44 -11.83
CA GLY A 104 19.99 -19.81 -10.61
C GLY A 104 20.89 -18.60 -10.85
N THR A 105 21.08 -18.19 -12.11
CA THR A 105 21.80 -16.95 -12.47
C THR A 105 20.97 -16.07 -13.40
N VAL A 106 21.28 -14.78 -13.44
CA VAL A 106 20.60 -13.76 -14.23
C VAL A 106 21.62 -12.85 -14.90
N ALA A 107 21.30 -12.34 -16.09
CA ALA A 107 22.19 -11.42 -16.79
C ALA A 107 22.33 -10.11 -16.01
N SER A 108 23.57 -9.63 -15.89
CA SER A 108 23.90 -8.25 -15.53
C SER A 108 23.28 -7.25 -16.51
N ASN A 109 23.16 -5.99 -16.10
CA ASN A 109 22.58 -4.91 -16.90
C ASN A 109 23.34 -4.67 -18.22
N ASP A 110 24.67 -4.77 -18.20
CA ASP A 110 25.51 -4.70 -19.40
C ASP A 110 25.51 -6.00 -20.22
N LYS A 111 24.89 -7.06 -19.68
CA LYS A 111 24.76 -8.43 -20.18
C LYS A 111 26.09 -9.16 -20.39
N ARG A 112 27.17 -8.74 -19.73
CA ARG A 112 28.50 -9.34 -19.86
C ARG A 112 28.80 -10.41 -18.81
N ARG A 113 28.00 -10.47 -17.75
CA ARG A 113 28.13 -11.43 -16.64
C ARG A 113 26.79 -12.09 -16.33
N CYS A 114 26.83 -13.34 -15.87
CA CYS A 114 25.71 -13.99 -15.20
C CYS A 114 25.92 -13.91 -13.68
N LEU A 115 25.04 -13.18 -13.00
CA LEU A 115 25.07 -12.95 -11.56
C LEU A 115 24.18 -13.97 -10.86
N LYS A 116 24.54 -14.41 -9.66
CA LYS A 116 23.71 -15.32 -8.88
C LYS A 116 22.37 -14.65 -8.55
N THR A 117 21.27 -15.33 -8.82
CA THR A 117 19.93 -14.82 -8.51
C THR A 117 19.66 -14.93 -7.02
N ASN A 118 19.08 -13.88 -6.44
CA ASN A 118 18.61 -13.93 -5.05
C ASN A 118 17.17 -14.43 -5.01
N ALA A 119 16.91 -15.37 -4.11
CA ALA A 119 15.59 -15.98 -3.96
C ALA A 119 14.70 -15.22 -2.97
N GLU A 120 15.26 -14.32 -2.16
CA GLU A 120 14.60 -13.72 -1.00
C GLU A 120 14.93 -12.23 -0.87
N LEU A 121 14.01 -11.48 -0.27
CA LEU A 121 14.22 -10.08 0.10
C LEU A 121 15.25 -9.97 1.24
N GLY A 122 15.96 -8.85 1.29
CA GLY A 122 17.02 -8.59 2.26
C GLY A 122 18.36 -9.24 1.93
N LEU A 123 18.41 -10.14 0.94
CA LEU A 123 19.67 -10.74 0.50
C LEU A 123 20.57 -9.73 -0.23
N PRO A 124 21.90 -9.85 -0.07
CA PRO A 124 22.86 -8.93 -0.67
C PRO A 124 22.88 -9.06 -2.19
N CYS A 125 22.93 -7.94 -2.89
CA CYS A 125 22.91 -7.85 -4.34
C CYS A 125 23.92 -6.82 -4.84
N GLN A 126 24.31 -6.96 -6.11
CA GLN A 126 25.12 -5.97 -6.82
C GLN A 126 24.25 -5.15 -7.79
N GLU A 127 23.24 -5.79 -8.38
CA GLU A 127 22.39 -5.20 -9.40
C GLU A 127 20.94 -5.65 -9.20
N SER A 128 19.98 -4.78 -9.56
CA SER A 128 18.55 -5.08 -9.43
C SER A 128 18.08 -6.29 -10.23
N SER A 129 18.83 -6.71 -11.27
CA SER A 129 18.52 -7.92 -12.03
C SER A 129 18.46 -9.18 -11.16
N GLN A 130 19.25 -9.23 -10.07
CA GLN A 130 19.29 -10.33 -9.10
C GLN A 130 18.00 -10.45 -8.27
N CYS A 131 17.25 -9.35 -8.15
CA CYS A 131 16.08 -9.24 -7.27
C CYS A 131 14.74 -9.35 -8.04
N LEU A 132 14.78 -9.53 -9.36
CA LEU A 132 13.60 -9.48 -10.24
C LEU A 132 12.54 -10.52 -9.89
N ARG A 133 12.94 -11.71 -9.39
CA ARG A 133 12.00 -12.77 -9.00
C ARG A 133 10.99 -12.30 -7.95
N MET A 134 11.41 -11.38 -7.08
CA MET A 134 10.57 -10.84 -6.00
C MET A 134 10.00 -9.46 -6.37
N ASN A 135 10.07 -9.04 -7.64
CA ASN A 135 9.73 -7.67 -8.08
C ASN A 135 10.46 -6.58 -7.26
N ALA A 136 11.65 -6.90 -6.76
CA ALA A 136 12.45 -6.02 -5.92
C ALA A 136 13.56 -5.31 -6.72
N SER A 137 14.23 -4.36 -6.08
CA SER A 137 15.41 -3.68 -6.62
C SER A 137 16.57 -3.78 -5.64
N CYS A 138 17.78 -3.67 -6.16
CA CYS A 138 18.97 -3.61 -5.33
C CYS A 138 19.11 -2.20 -4.76
N ILE A 139 18.79 -2.03 -3.48
CA ILE A 139 18.81 -0.75 -2.77
C ILE A 139 19.72 -0.93 -1.57
N ASP A 140 20.72 -0.06 -1.43
CA ASP A 140 21.74 -0.13 -0.36
C ASP A 140 22.41 -1.51 -0.26
N GLY A 141 22.64 -2.14 -1.42
CA GLY A 141 23.28 -3.45 -1.53
C GLY A 141 22.40 -4.64 -1.17
N ASN A 142 21.10 -4.45 -0.90
CA ASN A 142 20.17 -5.53 -0.57
C ASN A 142 18.90 -5.52 -1.44
N CYS A 143 18.34 -6.70 -1.73
CA CYS A 143 17.08 -6.81 -2.46
C CYS A 143 15.91 -6.27 -1.63
N THR A 144 15.39 -5.10 -1.99
CA THR A 144 14.37 -4.38 -1.22
C THR A 144 13.22 -3.96 -2.13
N CYS A 145 12.00 -3.87 -1.58
CA CYS A 145 10.86 -3.35 -2.33
C CYS A 145 11.09 -1.89 -2.71
N PRO A 146 10.89 -1.52 -3.98
CA PRO A 146 10.99 -0.13 -4.43
C PRO A 146 9.97 0.79 -3.75
N LEU A 147 10.13 2.10 -3.96
CA LEU A 147 9.18 3.11 -3.50
C LEU A 147 7.75 2.79 -3.98
N LYS A 148 6.76 3.05 -3.11
CA LYS A 148 5.32 2.78 -3.34
C LYS A 148 5.00 1.29 -3.55
N MET A 149 5.88 0.40 -3.10
CA MET A 149 5.65 -1.03 -3.03
C MET A 149 5.88 -1.54 -1.61
N HIS A 150 5.35 -2.71 -1.30
CA HIS A 150 5.53 -3.38 -0.02
C HIS A 150 5.70 -4.88 -0.24
N SER A 151 6.29 -5.55 0.75
CA SER A 151 6.43 -7.00 0.74
C SER A 151 5.14 -7.68 1.18
N SER A 152 4.69 -8.67 0.41
CA SER A 152 3.67 -9.64 0.82
C SER A 152 4.14 -11.03 0.38
N ASN A 153 4.24 -11.97 1.32
CA ASN A 153 4.77 -13.32 1.08
C ASN A 153 6.13 -13.33 0.36
N GLY A 154 7.01 -12.38 0.71
CA GLY A 154 8.36 -12.24 0.15
C GLY A 154 8.41 -11.60 -1.23
N ILE A 155 7.28 -11.31 -1.88
CA ILE A 155 7.21 -10.63 -3.19
C ILE A 155 6.78 -9.18 -2.98
N CYS A 156 7.34 -8.26 -3.77
CA CYS A 156 6.95 -6.87 -3.75
C CYS A 156 5.71 -6.64 -4.61
N TYR A 157 4.70 -6.01 -4.01
CA TYR A 157 3.46 -5.58 -4.65
C TYR A 157 3.31 -4.07 -4.54
N LYS A 158 2.61 -3.48 -5.51
CA LYS A 158 2.27 -2.06 -5.47
C LYS A 158 1.40 -1.79 -4.25
N SER A 159 1.73 -0.75 -3.49
CA SER A 159 0.91 -0.29 -2.37
C SER A 159 -0.27 0.51 -2.91
N VAL A 160 -1.47 -0.07 -2.84
CA VAL A 160 -2.72 0.55 -3.30
C VAL A 160 -3.55 1.04 -2.11
N ALA A 161 -3.82 2.35 -2.06
CA ALA A 161 -4.58 2.93 -0.96
C ALA A 161 -6.05 2.45 -0.95
N ILE A 162 -6.71 2.60 0.20
CA ILE A 162 -8.14 2.35 0.37
C ILE A 162 -8.96 3.07 -0.73
N GLU A 163 -10.01 2.41 -1.22
CA GLU A 163 -10.91 2.86 -2.30
C GLU A 163 -10.25 3.05 -3.68
N GLN A 164 -8.94 2.81 -3.80
CA GLN A 164 -8.23 2.83 -5.08
C GLN A 164 -8.28 1.48 -5.79
N VAL A 165 -8.06 1.52 -7.09
CA VAL A 165 -8.16 0.34 -7.95
C VAL A 165 -7.05 -0.67 -7.64
N CYS A 166 -7.46 -1.89 -7.32
CA CYS A 166 -6.59 -3.04 -7.09
C CYS A 166 -6.97 -4.22 -8.00
N HIS A 167 -6.04 -5.14 -8.16
CA HIS A 167 -6.21 -6.37 -8.92
C HIS A 167 -6.06 -7.63 -8.07
N ARG A 168 -5.36 -7.55 -6.93
CA ARG A 168 -5.10 -8.67 -6.03
C ARG A 168 -5.05 -8.21 -4.58
N ASN A 169 -5.30 -9.12 -3.65
CA ASN A 169 -5.30 -8.82 -2.21
C ASN A 169 -3.93 -8.33 -1.72
N GLU A 170 -2.84 -8.85 -2.29
CA GLU A 170 -1.48 -8.47 -1.91
C GLU A 170 -1.15 -7.01 -2.21
N GLU A 171 -1.90 -6.31 -3.07
CA GLU A 171 -1.69 -4.87 -3.30
C GLU A 171 -2.23 -4.01 -2.15
N CYS A 172 -3.22 -4.52 -1.43
CA CYS A 172 -3.84 -3.86 -0.27
C CYS A 172 -3.17 -4.25 1.05
N ALA A 173 -2.39 -5.33 1.08
CA ALA A 173 -1.89 -5.98 2.30
C ALA A 173 -1.01 -5.11 3.22
N HIS A 174 -0.43 -4.01 2.74
CA HIS A 174 0.23 -3.00 3.58
C HIS A 174 -0.72 -2.23 4.50
N ILE A 175 -2.04 -2.36 4.32
CA ILE A 175 -3.05 -1.76 5.18
C ILE A 175 -3.76 -2.90 5.91
N ASP A 176 -3.61 -2.93 7.23
CA ASP A 176 -4.20 -3.96 8.07
C ASP A 176 -5.72 -4.06 7.86
N PHE A 177 -6.20 -5.31 7.81
CA PHE A 177 -7.63 -5.64 7.70
C PHE A 177 -8.29 -5.13 6.41
N THR A 178 -7.54 -5.12 5.31
CA THR A 178 -8.07 -4.83 3.98
C THR A 178 -7.97 -6.02 3.04
N GLU A 179 -8.85 -6.01 2.05
CA GLU A 179 -8.84 -6.93 0.92
C GLU A 179 -9.14 -6.19 -0.39
N CYS A 180 -8.81 -6.81 -1.51
CA CYS A 180 -9.17 -6.30 -2.82
C CYS A 180 -10.57 -6.83 -3.21
N SER A 181 -11.61 -6.05 -2.91
CA SER A 181 -12.99 -6.39 -3.21
C SER A 181 -13.58 -5.42 -4.23
N ASN A 182 -14.31 -5.94 -5.22
CA ASN A 182 -14.89 -5.13 -6.31
C ASN A 182 -13.86 -4.21 -7.00
N LYS A 183 -12.64 -4.72 -7.20
CA LYS A 183 -11.48 -4.00 -7.76
C LYS A 183 -11.05 -2.79 -6.92
N LYS A 184 -11.38 -2.72 -5.64
CA LYS A 184 -10.93 -1.67 -4.73
C LYS A 184 -10.39 -2.25 -3.44
N CYS A 185 -9.39 -1.60 -2.86
CA CYS A 185 -8.98 -1.93 -1.50
C CYS A 185 -10.07 -1.48 -0.52
N THR A 186 -10.71 -2.44 0.15
CA THR A 186 -11.81 -2.20 1.10
C THR A 186 -11.49 -2.82 2.45
N CYS A 187 -12.07 -2.26 3.53
CA CYS A 187 -11.98 -2.91 4.83
C CYS A 187 -12.72 -4.25 4.83
N ASN A 188 -12.18 -5.23 5.55
CA ASN A 188 -12.84 -6.52 5.78
C ASN A 188 -14.19 -6.34 6.48
N THR A 189 -15.05 -7.36 6.42
CA THR A 189 -16.45 -7.33 6.89
C THR A 189 -16.64 -6.77 8.31
N ASP A 190 -15.74 -7.07 9.25
CA ASP A 190 -15.84 -6.61 10.66
C ASP A 190 -15.13 -5.28 10.94
N TYR A 191 -14.71 -4.58 9.89
CA TYR A 191 -13.97 -3.34 10.02
C TYR A 191 -14.67 -2.18 9.30
N VAL A 192 -14.40 -0.97 9.76
CA VAL A 192 -14.89 0.29 9.20
C VAL A 192 -13.75 1.22 8.88
N TYR A 193 -13.92 2.05 7.86
CA TYR A 193 -12.99 3.11 7.56
C TYR A 193 -12.92 4.10 8.71
N ASN A 194 -11.70 4.46 9.11
CA ASN A 194 -11.51 5.61 9.98
C ASN A 194 -11.88 6.92 9.26
N LYS A 195 -12.00 8.03 9.99
CA LYS A 195 -12.42 9.34 9.47
C LYS A 195 -11.58 9.82 8.29
N LYS A 196 -10.28 9.53 8.30
CA LYS A 196 -9.35 9.90 7.22
C LYS A 196 -9.31 8.89 6.06
N ARG A 197 -10.00 7.75 6.18
CA ARG A 197 -9.96 6.62 5.23
C ARG A 197 -8.56 6.11 4.92
N LEU A 198 -7.70 6.11 5.94
CA LEU A 198 -6.30 5.64 5.82
C LEU A 198 -6.09 4.25 6.45
N ARG A 199 -7.01 3.81 7.31
CA ARG A 199 -6.94 2.51 7.98
C ARG A 199 -8.33 1.98 8.30
N CYS A 200 -8.37 0.70 8.59
CA CYS A 200 -9.56 -0.03 9.01
C CYS A 200 -9.56 -0.17 10.54
N LEU A 201 -10.70 0.15 11.16
CA LEU A 201 -10.92 0.05 12.60
C LEU A 201 -11.95 -1.04 12.87
N LEU A 202 -11.72 -1.88 13.87
CA LEU A 202 -12.65 -2.95 14.24
C LEU A 202 -14.00 -2.36 14.65
N LYS A 203 -15.10 -2.91 14.12
CA LYS A 203 -16.45 -2.55 14.53
C LYS A 203 -16.66 -2.90 16.00
N ALA A 204 -17.32 -2.01 16.72
CA ALA A 204 -17.82 -2.32 18.05
C ALA A 204 -19.18 -3.00 17.93
N HIS A 205 -19.34 -4.14 18.60
CA HIS A 205 -20.59 -4.92 18.53
C HIS A 205 -21.54 -4.67 19.70
N ASN A 206 -21.01 -4.15 20.81
CA ASN A 206 -21.77 -3.93 22.04
C ASN A 206 -21.47 -2.56 22.64
N ILE A 207 -22.37 -2.08 23.49
CA ILE A 207 -22.06 -0.98 24.41
C ILE A 207 -20.83 -1.34 25.27
N SER A 208 -20.09 -0.33 25.72
CA SER A 208 -18.83 -0.48 26.47
C SER A 208 -17.67 -1.13 25.70
N SER A 209 -17.86 -1.56 24.44
CA SER A 209 -16.76 -2.04 23.60
C SER A 209 -15.73 -0.93 23.38
N ARG A 210 -14.46 -1.29 23.33
CA ARG A 210 -13.38 -0.33 23.04
C ARG A 210 -13.54 0.30 21.68
N CYS A 211 -13.26 1.59 21.60
CA CYS A 211 -13.33 2.35 20.35
C CYS A 211 -12.31 3.49 20.36
N PHE A 212 -12.02 3.99 19.17
CA PHE A 212 -11.20 5.18 18.92
C PHE A 212 -12.00 6.28 18.22
N GLU A 213 -12.97 5.89 17.38
CA GLU A 213 -13.78 6.81 16.61
C GLU A 213 -15.25 6.39 16.64
N ASN A 214 -16.17 7.36 16.53
CA ASN A 214 -17.62 7.13 16.59
C ASN A 214 -18.11 6.10 15.57
N ILE A 215 -17.47 6.04 14.39
CA ILE A 215 -17.85 5.14 13.30
C ILE A 215 -17.82 3.66 13.69
N GLN A 216 -16.94 3.27 14.63
CA GLN A 216 -16.88 1.90 15.14
C GLN A 216 -18.14 1.52 15.91
N CYS A 217 -18.70 2.46 16.67
CA CYS A 217 -19.94 2.27 17.41
C CYS A 217 -21.15 2.37 16.48
N SER A 218 -21.19 3.45 15.67
CA SER A 218 -22.38 3.77 14.89
C SER A 218 -22.68 2.81 13.75
N SER A 219 -21.68 2.06 13.27
CA SER A 219 -21.88 1.05 12.23
C SER A 219 -22.74 -0.13 12.69
N THR A 220 -22.74 -0.43 13.98
CA THR A 220 -23.46 -1.59 14.55
C THR A 220 -24.58 -1.13 15.48
N LEU A 221 -24.27 -0.22 16.41
CA LEU A 221 -25.19 0.27 17.43
C LEU A 221 -26.08 1.43 16.94
N GLY A 222 -25.93 1.86 15.69
CA GLY A 222 -26.70 2.93 15.09
C GLY A 222 -26.16 4.34 15.39
N PHE A 223 -26.68 5.33 14.67
CA PHE A 223 -26.21 6.72 14.71
C PHE A 223 -26.36 7.40 16.08
N GLY A 224 -27.22 6.86 16.95
CA GLY A 224 -27.38 7.27 18.35
C GLY A 224 -26.23 6.85 19.27
N SER A 225 -25.23 6.12 18.76
CA SER A 225 -24.04 5.75 19.52
C SER A 225 -22.85 6.63 19.20
N GLU A 226 -21.92 6.74 20.15
CA GLU A 226 -20.66 7.45 20.02
C GLU A 226 -19.55 6.77 20.80
N CYS A 227 -18.31 7.08 20.42
CA CYS A 227 -17.14 6.67 21.16
C CYS A 227 -16.81 7.74 22.20
N HIS A 228 -17.12 7.45 23.45
CA HIS A 228 -16.91 8.38 24.55
C HIS A 228 -15.94 7.77 25.57
N GLN A 229 -14.83 8.47 25.84
CA GLN A 229 -13.77 8.00 26.75
C GLN A 229 -13.25 6.59 26.40
N GLY A 230 -13.11 6.30 25.10
CA GLY A 230 -12.54 5.05 24.60
C GLY A 230 -13.50 3.85 24.63
N VAL A 231 -14.78 4.05 24.97
CA VAL A 231 -15.81 3.01 24.94
C VAL A 231 -17.07 3.48 24.23
N CYS A 232 -17.78 2.57 23.59
CA CYS A 232 -19.05 2.90 22.96
C CYS A 232 -20.14 3.19 24.00
N LYS A 233 -20.78 4.35 23.89
CA LYS A 233 -21.94 4.76 24.68
C LYS A 233 -23.06 5.25 23.75
N CYS A 234 -24.30 5.29 24.24
CA CYS A 234 -25.33 6.05 23.56
C CYS A 234 -25.09 7.54 23.83
N LYS A 235 -25.36 8.36 22.82
CA LYS A 235 -25.35 9.82 22.92
C LYS A 235 -26.41 10.26 23.93
N GLU A 236 -26.31 11.51 24.38
CA GLU A 236 -27.39 12.14 25.13
C GLU A 236 -28.71 12.00 24.37
N VAL A 237 -29.80 11.73 25.10
CA VAL A 237 -31.16 11.46 24.58
C VAL A 237 -31.34 10.18 23.77
N TYR A 238 -30.37 9.26 23.78
CA TYR A 238 -30.53 7.92 23.21
C TYR A 238 -30.38 6.85 24.29
N ASN A 239 -31.27 5.86 24.28
CA ASN A 239 -31.16 4.67 25.12
C ASN A 239 -30.80 3.42 24.32
N TYR A 240 -30.02 2.55 24.97
CA TYR A 240 -29.64 1.27 24.41
C TYR A 240 -30.78 0.26 24.52
N LYS A 241 -31.28 -0.22 23.38
CA LYS A 241 -32.30 -1.28 23.29
C LYS A 241 -31.65 -2.62 23.01
N THR A 242 -31.53 -3.45 24.04
CA THR A 242 -30.91 -4.78 23.96
C THR A 242 -31.57 -5.71 22.94
N SER A 243 -32.90 -5.62 22.76
CA SER A 243 -33.67 -6.46 21.82
C SER A 243 -33.24 -6.30 20.36
N ILE A 244 -32.72 -5.13 19.98
CA ILE A 244 -32.30 -4.81 18.61
C ILE A 244 -30.83 -4.38 18.53
N ASN A 245 -30.10 -4.41 19.66
CA ASN A 245 -28.70 -4.00 19.80
C ASN A 245 -28.41 -2.60 19.20
N LYS A 246 -29.23 -1.60 19.53
CA LYS A 246 -29.10 -0.23 19.01
C LYS A 246 -29.36 0.84 20.06
N CYS A 247 -28.72 1.98 19.90
CA CYS A 247 -29.10 3.22 20.56
C CYS A 247 -30.27 3.86 19.79
N VAL A 248 -31.44 3.91 20.42
CA VAL A 248 -32.67 4.48 19.85
C VAL A 248 -32.95 5.81 20.55
N LEU A 249 -33.48 6.77 19.81
CA LEU A 249 -33.83 8.07 20.36
C LEU A 249 -34.91 7.88 21.43
N ASP A 250 -34.74 8.58 22.55
CA ASP A 250 -35.72 8.63 23.61
C ASP A 250 -36.92 9.49 23.22
N ILE A 251 -38.12 8.96 23.42
CA ILE A 251 -39.35 9.73 23.32
C ILE A 251 -39.61 10.35 24.70
N LEU A 252 -39.52 11.68 24.80
CA LEU A 252 -39.57 12.38 26.09
C LEU A 252 -41.03 12.62 26.53
N LEU A 253 -41.20 13.10 27.76
CA LEU A 253 -42.50 13.50 28.29
C LEU A 253 -43.25 14.40 27.30
N GLY A 254 -44.52 14.08 27.04
CA GLY A 254 -45.37 14.83 26.13
C GLY A 254 -45.15 14.55 24.63
N ASN A 255 -44.17 13.73 24.25
CA ASN A 255 -44.01 13.29 22.87
C ASN A 255 -44.92 12.11 22.54
N GLU A 256 -45.21 11.94 21.24
CA GLU A 256 -46.01 10.83 20.72
C GLU A 256 -45.26 9.50 20.84
N CYS A 257 -45.96 8.43 21.22
CA CYS A 257 -45.40 7.11 21.42
C CYS A 257 -46.35 6.00 20.95
N GLU A 258 -45.81 4.83 20.65
CA GLU A 258 -46.62 3.64 20.33
C GLU A 258 -46.59 2.63 21.49
N ASN A 259 -45.44 2.48 22.14
CA ASN A 259 -45.20 1.52 23.20
C ASN A 259 -44.66 2.20 24.46
N HIS A 260 -44.91 1.60 25.62
CA HIS A 260 -44.42 2.15 26.91
C HIS A 260 -42.89 2.25 26.93
N ASN A 261 -42.21 1.30 26.30
CA ASN A 261 -40.76 1.25 26.22
C ASN A 261 -40.16 2.32 25.29
N ASP A 262 -40.98 3.10 24.59
CA ASP A 262 -40.49 4.20 23.75
C ASP A 262 -40.21 5.45 24.61
N CYS A 263 -40.92 5.58 25.74
CA CYS A 263 -40.87 6.74 26.61
C CYS A 263 -39.72 6.67 27.61
N HIS A 264 -38.83 7.67 27.61
CA HIS A 264 -37.64 7.70 28.48
C HIS A 264 -37.36 9.11 29.00
N GLN A 265 -36.82 9.18 30.22
CA GLN A 265 -36.44 10.44 30.83
C GLN A 265 -34.92 10.52 30.99
N ILE A 266 -34.33 11.61 30.50
CA ILE A 266 -32.90 11.89 30.60
C ILE A 266 -32.46 11.91 32.08
N GLY A 267 -31.36 11.21 32.39
CA GLY A 267 -30.74 11.24 33.72
C GLY A 267 -31.44 10.39 34.78
N SER A 268 -32.29 9.45 34.39
CA SER A 268 -32.92 8.47 35.28
C SER A 268 -32.68 7.06 34.78
N ASP A 269 -32.09 6.20 35.62
CA ASP A 269 -32.00 4.76 35.35
C ASP A 269 -33.35 4.04 35.58
N GLU A 270 -34.33 4.70 36.20
CA GLU A 270 -35.70 4.18 36.39
C GLU A 270 -36.62 4.60 35.24
N ASP A 271 -37.45 3.68 34.74
CA ASP A 271 -38.56 3.94 33.82
C ASP A 271 -39.66 4.76 34.54
N ARG A 272 -39.57 6.09 34.45
CA ARG A 272 -40.52 7.03 35.06
C ARG A 272 -41.66 7.44 34.14
N LEU A 273 -41.55 7.12 32.85
CA LEU A 273 -42.56 7.43 31.84
C LEU A 273 -43.24 6.15 31.35
N GLU A 274 -44.46 6.31 30.86
CA GLU A 274 -45.21 5.28 30.15
C GLU A 274 -46.02 5.90 29.01
N CYS A 275 -46.35 5.09 28.01
CA CYS A 275 -47.12 5.54 26.86
C CYS A 275 -48.62 5.43 27.15
N LEU A 276 -49.28 6.57 27.41
CA LEU A 276 -50.70 6.62 27.70
C LEU A 276 -51.43 7.43 26.63
N LEU A 277 -52.33 6.76 25.92
CA LEU A 277 -53.11 7.34 24.81
C LEU A 277 -52.21 7.93 23.71
N GLY A 278 -51.13 7.24 23.39
CA GLY A 278 -50.18 7.63 22.35
C GLY A 278 -49.27 8.79 22.73
N ILE A 279 -49.22 9.18 24.01
CA ILE A 279 -48.36 10.26 24.51
C ILE A 279 -47.60 9.78 25.74
N CYS A 280 -46.31 10.09 25.82
CA CYS A 280 -45.51 9.78 27.00
C CYS A 280 -45.96 10.61 28.22
N LYS A 281 -46.34 9.94 29.29
CA LYS A 281 -46.79 10.53 30.56
C LYS A 281 -46.04 9.94 31.74
N CYS A 282 -46.04 10.63 32.89
CA CYS A 282 -45.47 10.09 34.10
C CYS A 282 -46.22 8.83 34.55
N LYS A 283 -45.47 7.74 34.73
CA LYS A 283 -45.94 6.51 35.32
C LYS A 283 -46.28 6.73 36.78
N GLN A 284 -47.31 6.08 37.32
CA GLN A 284 -47.54 6.15 38.77
C GLN A 284 -46.39 5.47 39.54
N PRO A 285 -45.92 6.02 40.68
CA PRO A 285 -46.44 7.18 41.43
C PRO A 285 -45.71 8.50 41.14
N TYR A 286 -45.05 8.62 39.99
CA TYR A 286 -44.32 9.83 39.62
C TYR A 286 -45.29 10.95 39.21
N ILE A 287 -44.91 12.18 39.54
CA ILE A 287 -45.65 13.38 39.16
C ILE A 287 -44.77 14.25 38.27
N GLU A 288 -45.41 14.96 37.34
CA GLU A 288 -44.72 15.93 36.48
C GLU A 288 -44.33 17.18 37.29
N HIS A 289 -43.06 17.56 37.20
CA HIS A 289 -42.50 18.74 37.82
C HIS A 289 -41.43 19.34 36.90
N TYR A 290 -41.71 20.53 36.35
CA TYR A 290 -40.85 21.22 35.36
C TYR A 290 -40.45 20.37 34.15
N GLY A 291 -41.38 19.57 33.61
CA GLY A 291 -41.11 18.71 32.45
C GLY A 291 -40.39 17.39 32.79
N TYR A 292 -40.22 17.07 34.07
CA TYR A 292 -39.65 15.80 34.53
C TYR A 292 -40.60 15.06 35.47
N CYS A 293 -40.65 13.75 35.36
CA CYS A 293 -41.30 12.87 36.32
C CYS A 293 -40.40 12.66 37.54
N VAL A 294 -40.91 13.02 38.71
CA VAL A 294 -40.23 12.91 40.01
C VAL A 294 -41.08 12.11 40.99
N LYS A 295 -40.46 11.35 41.90
CA LYS A 295 -41.20 10.64 42.95
C LYS A 295 -41.89 11.68 43.81
N ASN A 296 -43.16 11.48 44.13
CA ASN A 296 -43.87 12.30 45.09
C ASN A 296 -43.32 12.04 46.50
N SER A 297 -42.16 12.62 46.82
CA SER A 297 -41.72 12.77 48.20
C SER A 297 -42.62 13.82 48.82
N GLY A 298 -43.65 13.38 49.55
CA GLY A 298 -44.58 14.29 50.22
C GLY A 298 -43.81 15.34 51.02
N TRP A 299 -43.76 16.56 50.51
CA TRP A 299 -43.34 17.72 51.29
C TRP A 299 -44.43 17.92 52.34
N THR A 300 -44.23 17.31 53.51
CA THR A 300 -44.94 17.74 54.70
C THR A 300 -44.48 19.17 54.95
N TRP A 301 -45.39 20.12 54.71
CA TRP A 301 -45.28 21.45 55.25
C TRP A 301 -45.33 21.30 56.77
N THR A 302 -44.21 20.98 57.41
CA THR A 302 -44.06 21.33 58.81
C THR A 302 -43.94 22.84 58.79
N SER A 303 -45.05 23.48 59.15
CA SER A 303 -45.13 24.91 59.40
C SER A 303 -43.99 25.27 60.35
N PHE A 304 -42.92 25.85 59.82
CA PHE A 304 -41.96 26.55 60.64
C PHE A 304 -42.70 27.75 61.22
N THR A 305 -43.27 27.56 62.41
CA THR A 305 -43.57 28.65 63.32
C THR A 305 -42.25 29.36 63.58
N LEU A 306 -42.09 30.55 63.01
CA LEU A 306 -41.07 31.52 63.40
C LEU A 306 -41.15 31.73 64.91
N PRO A 307 -40.08 31.48 65.70
CA PRO A 307 -39.94 32.11 66.98
C PRO A 307 -39.46 33.54 66.74
N ASP A 308 -40.26 34.49 67.19
CA ASP A 308 -39.88 35.89 67.36
C ASP A 308 -38.56 36.00 68.16
N VAL A 309 -37.46 36.36 67.48
CA VAL A 309 -36.35 37.07 68.14
C VAL A 309 -35.82 38.14 67.18
N LEU A 310 -36.11 39.38 67.57
CA LEU A 310 -35.68 40.66 67.00
C LEU A 310 -34.14 40.83 67.00
N PRO A 311 -33.61 41.88 66.34
CA PRO A 311 -32.48 41.81 65.42
C PRO A 311 -31.18 42.29 66.07
N TYR A 312 -30.07 41.66 65.70
CA TYR A 312 -28.76 42.28 65.86
C TYR A 312 -27.95 42.10 64.57
N MET A 313 -27.79 43.23 63.90
CA MET A 313 -26.48 43.75 63.44
C MET A 313 -25.99 43.46 62.02
N PHE A 314 -25.91 44.59 61.30
CA PHE A 314 -24.91 45.01 60.30
C PHE A 314 -24.96 44.33 58.93
N THR A 315 -25.52 45.00 57.91
CA THR A 315 -24.81 45.96 57.03
C THR A 315 -23.47 45.47 56.52
N TYR A 316 -23.44 44.90 55.32
CA TYR A 316 -22.42 45.15 54.28
C TYR A 316 -23.11 44.83 52.95
N ALA A 317 -23.65 45.85 52.29
CA ALA A 317 -22.97 46.57 51.22
C ALA A 317 -23.30 45.96 49.85
N PHE A 318 -24.21 46.64 49.15
CA PHE A 318 -24.26 46.70 47.71
C PHE A 318 -22.86 46.92 47.12
N PHE A 319 -22.62 46.36 45.93
CA PHE A 319 -21.97 46.97 44.78
C PHE A 319 -21.16 45.98 43.94
N TYR A 320 -21.31 46.16 42.63
CA TYR A 320 -20.59 45.64 41.48
C TYR A 320 -20.98 44.27 40.91
N VAL A 321 -21.23 44.10 39.61
CA VAL A 321 -21.70 44.93 38.48
C VAL A 321 -21.63 43.99 37.26
N ILE A 322 -22.59 44.17 36.37
CA ILE A 322 -22.61 43.64 35.00
C ILE A 322 -21.30 43.94 34.27
N ARG A 323 -20.68 42.91 33.69
CA ARG A 323 -20.18 43.00 32.30
C ARG A 323 -20.22 41.64 31.64
#